data_AF-A0A9D6W145-F1
#
_entry.id   AF-A0A9D6W145-F1
#
_cell.length_a   1.000
_cell.length_b   1.000
_cell.length_c   1.000
_cell.angle_alpha   90.00
_cell.angle_beta   90.00
_cell.angle_gamma   90.00
#
_symmetry.space_group_name_H-M   'P 1'
#
loop_
_entity.id
_entity.type
_entity.pdbx_description
1 polymer ?
#
loop_
_entity_poly.entity_id
_entity_poly.type
_entity_poly.pdbx_seq_one_letter_code
_entity_poly.pdbx_strand_id
1 'polypeptide(L)'
;MNAKVRVALWVAFWLFSLLTLYVDLSTWLTESRSTVRLSLAVISLALGMSILTIKEHRRRSIVLVTLGVIVGQWWLVKWAAVYVLWSINGFAP
;
A
#
# COMPACT_ATOMS: atom_id res chain seq x y z
N MET A 1 1.87 -18.93 15.47
CA MET A 1 0.82 -18.66 14.45
C MET A 1 0.85 -19.77 13.41
N ASN A 2 -0.29 -20.41 13.12
CA ASN A 2 -0.36 -21.54 12.18
C ASN A 2 0.07 -21.11 10.77
N ALA A 3 0.78 -21.99 10.04
CA ALA A 3 1.25 -21.73 8.68
C ALA A 3 0.12 -21.29 7.75
N LYS A 4 -1.08 -21.86 7.90
CA LYS A 4 -2.30 -21.51 7.17
C LYS A 4 -2.71 -20.04 7.35
N VAL A 5 -2.62 -19.52 8.58
CA VAL A 5 -2.97 -18.12 8.90
C VAL A 5 -1.97 -17.16 8.26
N ARG A 6 -0.69 -17.56 8.20
CA ARG A 6 0.36 -16.76 7.55
C ARG A 6 0.13 -16.64 6.04
N VAL A 7 -0.20 -17.75 5.38
CA VAL A 7 -0.53 -17.76 3.95
C VAL A 7 -1.78 -16.92 3.69
N ALA A 8 -2.81 -17.04 4.53
CA ALA A 8 -4.03 -16.23 4.40
C ALA A 8 -3.75 -14.72 4.48
N LEU A 9 -2.88 -14.27 5.38
CA LEU A 9 -2.47 -12.86 5.49
C LEU A 9 -1.72 -12.38 4.24
N TRP A 10 -0.82 -13.19 3.70
CA TRP A 10 -0.11 -12.87 2.46
C TRP A 10 -1.07 -12.75 1.28
N VAL A 11 -1.99 -13.70 1.13
CA VAL A 11 -3.00 -13.67 0.07
C VAL A 11 -3.89 -12.44 0.21
N ALA A 12 -4.39 -12.14 1.42
CA ALA A 12 -5.19 -10.95 1.68
C ALA A 12 -4.43 -9.67 1.32
N PHE A 13 -3.17 -9.55 1.74
CA PHE A 13 -2.32 -8.39 1.44
C PHE A 13 -2.17 -8.15 -0.06
N TRP A 14 -1.84 -9.18 -0.83
CA TRP A 14 -1.71 -9.08 -2.29
C TRP A 14 -3.05 -8.77 -2.96
N LEU A 15 -4.15 -9.35 -2.48
CA LEU A 15 -5.48 -9.12 -3.01
C LEU A 15 -5.92 -7.66 -2.80
N PHE A 16 -5.66 -7.08 -1.63
CA PHE A 16 -5.89 -5.65 -1.37
C PHE A 16 -4.99 -4.74 -2.22
N SER A 17 -3.73 -5.11 -2.43
CA SER A 17 -2.81 -4.35 -3.30
C SER A 17 -3.33 -4.33 -4.74
N LEU A 18 -3.73 -5.48 -5.29
CA LEU A 18 -4.35 -5.60 -6.62
C LEU A 18 -5.68 -4.85 -6.71
N LEU A 19 -6.51 -4.92 -5.66
CA LEU A 19 -7.78 -4.20 -5.61
C LEU A 19 -7.57 -2.68 -5.64
N THR A 20 -6.50 -2.18 -4.99
CA THR A 20 -6.16 -0.75 -5.05
C THR A 20 -5.75 -0.34 -6.45
N LEU A 21 -5.01 -1.20 -7.16
CA LEU A 21 -4.61 -0.98 -8.56
C LEU A 21 -5.83 -0.99 -9.49
N TYR A 22 -6.78 -1.91 -9.25
CA TYR A 22 -8.05 -1.94 -9.98
C TYR A 22 -8.88 -0.66 -9.77
N VAL A 23 -8.96 -0.14 -8.54
CA VAL A 23 -9.60 1.15 -8.25
C VAL A 23 -8.85 2.33 -8.89
N ASP A 24 -7.53 2.22 -9.07
CA ASP A 24 -6.71 3.23 -9.76
C ASP A 24 -6.83 3.20 -11.28
N LEU A 25 -7.21 2.06 -11.86
CA LEU A 25 -7.55 1.95 -13.28
C LEU A 25 -9.02 2.30 -13.55
N SER A 26 -9.90 2.08 -12.58
CA SER A 26 -11.31 2.40 -12.70
C SER A 26 -11.55 3.92 -12.66
N THR A 27 -12.25 4.41 -13.68
CA THR A 27 -12.67 5.82 -13.83
C THR A 27 -14.02 6.12 -13.17
N TRP A 28 -14.73 5.09 -12.70
CA TRP A 28 -16.11 5.20 -12.20
C TRP A 28 -16.24 5.86 -10.82
N LEU A 29 -15.18 5.86 -10.01
CA LEU A 29 -15.22 6.30 -8.61
C LEU A 29 -14.60 7.70 -8.44
N THR A 30 -14.96 8.68 -9.27
CA THR A 30 -14.26 9.98 -9.29
C THR A 30 -14.34 10.76 -7.97
N GLU A 31 -15.48 10.80 -7.29
CA GLU A 31 -15.64 11.57 -6.03
C GLU A 31 -15.17 10.81 -4.79
N SER A 32 -15.47 9.51 -4.70
CA SER A 32 -15.14 8.68 -3.53
C SER A 32 -13.80 7.93 -3.67
N ARG A 33 -13.09 8.10 -4.79
CA ARG A 33 -11.79 7.46 -5.08
C ARG A 33 -10.81 7.63 -3.94
N SER A 34 -10.67 8.87 -3.46
CA SER A 34 -9.64 9.22 -2.49
C SER A 34 -9.90 8.54 -1.16
N THR A 35 -11.14 8.53 -0.69
CA THR A 35 -11.55 7.88 0.56
C THR A 35 -11.39 6.36 0.49
N VAL A 36 -11.81 5.75 -0.62
CA VAL A 36 -11.67 4.31 -0.85
C VAL A 36 -10.19 3.90 -0.95
N ARG A 37 -9.36 4.70 -1.63
CA ARG A 37 -7.89 4.46 -1.66
C ARG A 37 -7.27 4.56 -0.29
N LEU A 38 -7.67 5.55 0.51
CA LEU A 38 -7.13 5.76 1.85
C LEU A 38 -7.50 4.59 2.76
N SER A 39 -8.74 4.10 2.69
CA SER A 39 -9.16 2.93 3.49
C SER A 39 -8.43 1.65 3.05
N LEU A 40 -8.33 1.39 1.74
CA LEU A 40 -7.51 0.26 1.24
C LEU A 40 -6.04 0.39 1.63
N ALA A 41 -5.51 1.61 1.62
CA ALA A 41 -4.13 1.87 1.99
C ALA A 41 -3.88 1.54 3.47
N VAL A 42 -4.76 2.00 4.36
CA VAL A 42 -4.69 1.73 5.80
C VAL A 42 -4.81 0.22 6.07
N ILE A 43 -5.73 -0.47 5.40
CA ILE A 43 -5.90 -1.93 5.56
C ILE A 43 -4.65 -2.68 5.08
N SER A 44 -4.13 -2.33 3.91
CA SER A 44 -2.93 -2.96 3.35
C SER A 44 -1.69 -2.73 4.24
N LEU A 45 -1.58 -1.53 4.83
CA LEU A 45 -0.48 -1.18 5.73
C LEU A 45 -0.59 -1.91 7.07
N ALA A 46 -1.81 -2.04 7.62
CA ALA A 46 -2.08 -2.84 8.82
C ALA A 46 -1.75 -4.33 8.60
N LEU A 47 -2.10 -4.88 7.43
CA LEU A 47 -1.74 -6.25 7.04
C LEU A 47 -0.21 -6.41 6.88
N GLY A 48 0.46 -5.47 6.22
CA GLY A 48 1.91 -5.46 6.06
C GLY A 48 2.65 -5.39 7.41
N MET A 49 2.20 -4.52 8.32
CA MET A 49 2.73 -4.44 9.69
C MET A 49 2.48 -5.72 10.48
N SER A 50 1.32 -6.35 10.32
CA SER A 50 1.02 -7.65 10.92
C SER A 50 1.96 -8.75 10.39
N ILE A 51 2.32 -8.71 9.11
CA ILE A 51 3.31 -9.62 8.51
C ILE A 51 4.71 -9.36 9.07
N LEU A 52 5.09 -8.11 9.27
CA LEU A 52 6.42 -7.71 9.77
C LEU A 52 6.61 -7.97 11.27
N THR A 53 5.54 -7.90 12.06
CA THR A 53 5.56 -8.15 13.52
C THR A 53 5.65 -9.63 13.87
N ILE A 54 5.26 -10.53 12.96
CA ILE A 54 5.56 -11.96 13.08
C ILE A 54 7.07 -12.09 12.91
N LYS A 55 7.79 -12.52 13.98
CA LYS A 55 9.26 -12.67 14.11
C LYS A 55 9.94 -13.44 12.96
N GLU A 56 9.93 -12.87 11.77
CA GLU A 56 10.58 -13.38 10.59
C GLU A 56 11.36 -12.20 10.00
N HIS A 57 12.47 -11.87 10.68
CA HIS A 57 13.48 -10.89 10.26
C HIS A 57 14.22 -11.32 8.98
N ARG A 58 13.52 -11.90 8.01
CA ARG A 58 14.05 -12.07 6.66
C ARG A 58 13.84 -10.74 5.94
N ARG A 59 14.94 -10.11 5.53
CA ARG A 59 14.96 -8.97 4.60
C ARG A 59 14.01 -9.17 3.39
N ARG A 60 13.78 -10.43 2.99
CA ARG A 60 12.80 -10.82 1.96
C ARG A 60 11.36 -10.42 2.28
N SER A 61 10.88 -10.61 3.51
CA SER A 61 9.52 -10.22 3.91
C SER A 61 9.35 -8.71 3.88
N ILE A 62 10.38 -7.97 4.31
CA ILE A 62 10.41 -6.50 4.22
C ILE A 62 10.31 -6.08 2.75
N VAL A 63 11.20 -6.60 1.89
CA VAL A 63 11.21 -6.26 0.46
C VAL A 63 9.87 -6.58 -0.22
N LEU A 64 9.26 -7.73 0.05
CA LEU A 64 7.99 -8.12 -0.54
C LEU A 64 6.82 -7.25 -0.05
N VAL A 65 6.78 -6.91 1.25
CA VAL A 65 5.78 -5.97 1.78
C VAL A 65 5.98 -4.59 1.17
N THR A 66 7.22 -4.09 1.10
CA THR A 66 7.53 -2.81 0.47
C THR A 66 7.11 -2.79 -0.99
N LEU A 67 7.39 -3.85 -1.77
CA LEU A 67 6.96 -3.96 -3.16
C LEU A 67 5.43 -3.94 -3.29
N GLY A 68 4.72 -4.71 -2.47
CA GLY A 68 3.25 -4.73 -2.49
C GLY A 68 2.62 -3.39 -2.11
N VAL A 69 3.24 -2.65 -1.17
CA VAL A 69 2.83 -1.29 -0.82
C VAL A 69 3.10 -0.33 -1.96
N ILE A 70 4.28 -0.38 -2.60
CA ILE A 70 4.61 0.49 -3.75
C ILE A 70 3.65 0.23 -4.92
N VAL A 71 3.35 -1.04 -5.21
CA VAL A 71 2.43 -1.43 -6.29
C VAL A 71 1.00 -0.97 -5.99
N GLY A 72 0.50 -1.19 -4.78
CA GLY A 72 -0.86 -0.82 -4.40
C GLY A 72 -1.04 0.68 -4.14
N GLN A 73 0.02 1.37 -3.70
CA GLN A 73 -0.01 2.76 -3.25
C GLN A 73 0.91 3.65 -4.08
N TRP A 74 1.10 3.33 -5.36
CA TRP A 74 1.93 4.11 -6.27
C TRP A 74 1.55 5.60 -6.30
N TRP A 75 0.26 5.89 -6.12
CA TRP A 75 -0.26 7.26 -6.03
C TRP A 75 0.32 8.03 -4.83
N LEU A 76 0.48 7.40 -3.65
CA LEU A 76 1.10 8.03 -2.47
C LEU A 76 2.58 8.33 -2.72
N VAL A 77 3.29 7.47 -3.44
CA VAL A 77 4.68 7.72 -3.83
C VAL A 77 4.78 8.92 -4.77
N LYS A 78 3.87 9.04 -5.74
CA LYS A 78 3.78 10.24 -6.60
C LYS A 78 3.52 11.50 -5.79
N TRP A 79 2.54 11.48 -4.89
CA TRP A 79 2.22 12.64 -4.06
C TRP A 79 3.38 13.01 -3.13
N ALA A 80 4.04 12.03 -2.51
CA ALA A 80 5.24 12.27 -1.70
C ALA A 80 6.37 12.88 -2.53
N ALA A 81 6.60 12.39 -3.75
CA ALA A 81 7.60 12.96 -4.65
C ALA A 81 7.27 14.40 -5.06
N VAL A 82 6.00 14.68 -5.38
CA VAL A 82 5.51 16.05 -5.67
C VAL A 82 5.73 16.95 -4.45
N TYR A 83 5.40 16.47 -3.24
CA TYR A 83 5.56 17.22 -2.00
C TYR A 83 7.03 17.51 -1.69
N VAL A 84 7.93 16.56 -1.93
CA VAL A 84 9.39 16.77 -1.81
C VAL A 84 9.87 17.79 -2.83
N LEU A 85 9.44 17.69 -4.09
CA LEU A 85 9.78 18.67 -5.13
C LEU A 85 9.27 20.07 -4.77
N TRP A 86 8.09 20.19 -4.17
CA TRP A 86 7.56 21.45 -3.66
C TRP A 86 8.36 21.98 -2.48
N SER A 87 8.73 21.13 -1.53
CA SER A 87 9.58 21.51 -0.39
C SER A 87 10.94 22.06 -0.83
N ILE A 88 11.48 21.58 -1.96
CA ILE A 88 12.77 22.03 -2.49
C ILE A 88 12.60 23.32 -3.30
N ASN A 89 11.54 23.43 -4.11
CA ASN A 89 11.33 24.58 -5.00
C ASN A 89 10.57 25.75 -4.36
N GLY A 90 10.08 25.63 -3.11
CA GLY A 90 9.41 26.71 -2.39
C GLY A 90 8.04 27.14 -2.96
N PHE A 91 7.59 26.51 -4.05
CA PHE A 91 6.27 26.73 -4.63
C PHE A 91 5.29 25.70 -4.08
N ALA A 92 4.59 26.09 -3.02
CA ALA A 92 3.28 25.51 -2.70
C ALA A 92 2.25 26.11 -3.68
N PRO A 93 1.32 25.33 -4.25
CA PRO A 93 0.15 25.90 -4.90
C PRO A 93 -0.73 26.67 -3.91
#